data_AF-A0A9N9WJX4-F1
#
_entry.id   AF-A0A9N9WJX4-F1
#
_cell.length_a   1.000
_cell.length_b   1.000
_cell.length_c   1.000
_cell.angle_alpha   90.00
_cell.angle_beta   90.00
_cell.angle_gamma   90.00
#
_symmetry.space_group_name_H-M   'P 1'
#
loop_
_entity.id
_entity.type
_entity.pdbx_description
1 polymer ?
#
loop_
_entity_poly.entity_id
_entity_poly.type
_entity_poly.pdbx_seq_one_letter_code
_entity_poly.pdbx_strand_id
1 'polypeptide(L)'
;MFESTGWTLEESEAPDHSNYEVITPTIVKPKKSANINVDDIHMPLEVGIAQQYQFVSSLQRASVVVHMRGEDVLRVYTKGAPEMLRTLCKPNTVPENLNEVLNSYAEKGYRVIALATRIMETSYKDLMKMTRDEVERDLEFIGLVIMENRLKPATTGIIRELKEANIHVAMITGDNIHTAVSVAKECGILVSGERVVHMTVDHNHNIPVIYCESTVQGVSKKSIFKMYL
;
A
#
# COMPACT_ATOMS: atom_id res chain seq x y z
N MET A 1 15.11 4.25 -4.78
CA MET A 1 13.97 4.24 -5.74
C MET A 1 14.24 5.17 -6.92
N PHE A 2 14.62 6.44 -6.70
CA PHE A 2 15.01 7.33 -7.80
C PHE A 2 16.25 6.81 -8.57
N GLU A 3 17.23 6.23 -7.87
CA GLU A 3 18.38 5.56 -8.49
C GLU A 3 17.97 4.41 -9.43
N SER A 4 16.95 3.62 -9.05
CA SER A 4 16.46 2.51 -9.88
C SER A 4 15.61 2.97 -11.07
N THR A 5 15.00 4.16 -11.01
CA THR A 5 14.25 4.74 -12.13
C THR A 5 15.12 5.65 -13.01
N GLY A 6 16.34 5.96 -12.58
CA GLY A 6 17.23 6.92 -13.25
C GLY A 6 16.81 8.38 -13.09
N TRP A 7 15.90 8.68 -12.17
CA TRP A 7 15.50 10.05 -11.82
C TRP A 7 16.46 10.62 -10.78
N THR A 8 16.61 11.94 -10.76
CA THR A 8 17.44 12.65 -9.79
C THR A 8 16.56 13.42 -8.81
N LEU A 9 16.89 13.30 -7.53
CA LEU A 9 16.30 14.08 -6.45
C LEU A 9 17.28 15.18 -6.09
N GLU A 10 16.89 16.43 -6.26
CA GLU A 10 17.66 17.59 -5.82
C GLU A 10 17.01 18.13 -4.53
N GLU A 11 17.68 17.89 -3.40
CA GLU A 11 17.30 18.46 -2.12
C GLU A 11 17.93 19.86 -2.01
N SER A 12 17.12 20.88 -1.70
CA SER A 12 17.64 22.23 -1.52
C SER A 12 18.36 22.32 -0.18
N GLU A 13 19.65 22.64 -0.19
CA GLU A 13 20.40 22.94 1.03
C GLU A 13 19.95 24.31 1.57
N ALA A 14 19.31 24.27 2.74
CA ALA A 14 18.86 25.39 3.59
C ALA A 14 17.57 26.15 3.18
N PRO A 15 16.67 26.42 4.15
CA PRO A 15 15.59 27.39 3.98
C PRO A 15 16.19 28.80 4.04
N ASP A 16 16.18 29.52 2.92
CA ASP A 16 16.46 30.95 2.93
C ASP A 16 15.25 31.66 3.57
N HIS A 17 15.36 31.97 4.87
CA HIS A 17 14.30 32.62 5.65
C HIS A 17 14.02 34.08 5.24
N SER A 18 14.67 34.60 4.19
CA SER A 18 14.52 35.97 3.73
C SER A 18 13.31 36.21 2.84
N ASN A 19 12.76 35.17 2.19
CA ASN A 19 11.57 35.26 1.34
C ASN A 19 10.56 34.15 1.66
N TYR A 20 9.54 34.47 2.45
CA TYR A 20 8.38 33.61 2.75
C TYR A 20 7.53 33.21 1.53
N GLU A 21 7.97 33.53 0.31
CA GLU A 21 7.30 33.19 -0.95
C GLU A 21 7.88 31.97 -1.66
N VAL A 22 9.11 31.56 -1.33
CA VAL A 22 9.76 30.43 -2.00
C VAL A 22 10.39 29.50 -0.96
N ILE A 23 9.58 28.58 -0.43
CA ILE A 23 10.17 27.32 0.07
C ILE A 23 10.59 26.58 -1.18
N THR A 24 11.89 26.50 -1.45
CA THR A 24 12.44 25.76 -2.60
C THR A 24 12.05 24.29 -2.42
N PRO A 25 11.04 23.79 -3.15
CA PRO A 25 10.56 22.44 -2.92
C PRO A 25 11.63 21.45 -3.37
N THR A 26 11.69 20.27 -2.77
CA THR A 26 12.51 19.18 -3.29
C THR A 26 12.08 18.91 -4.74
N ILE A 27 13.00 19.05 -5.68
CA ILE A 27 12.70 18.92 -7.12
C ILE A 27 13.10 17.53 -7.58
N VAL A 28 12.17 16.85 -8.25
CA VAL A 28 12.43 15.58 -8.91
C VAL A 28 12.50 15.81 -10.42
N LYS A 29 13.57 15.33 -11.06
CA LYS A 29 13.80 15.47 -12.50
C LYS A 29 14.06 14.10 -13.15
N PRO A 30 13.55 13.85 -14.36
CA PRO A 30 13.89 12.65 -15.11
C PRO A 30 15.32 12.75 -15.69
N LYS A 31 15.88 11.61 -16.10
CA LYS A 31 17.13 11.60 -16.87
C LYS A 31 16.96 12.42 -18.15
N LYS A 32 17.98 13.19 -18.56
CA LYS A 32 17.98 13.98 -19.81
C LYS A 32 17.65 13.19 -21.10
N SER A 33 17.69 11.85 -21.04
CA SER A 33 17.38 10.92 -22.13
C SER A 33 16.14 10.05 -21.87
N ALA A 34 15.35 10.34 -20.85
CA ALA A 34 14.11 9.62 -20.61
C ALA A 34 13.10 10.07 -21.67
N ASN A 35 12.91 9.25 -22.70
CA ASN A 35 11.78 9.36 -23.62
C ASN A 35 10.49 9.03 -22.84
N ILE A 36 10.08 9.96 -21.97
CA ILE A 36 8.75 9.92 -21.36
C ILE A 36 7.82 10.38 -22.47
N ASN A 37 7.32 9.41 -23.25
CA ASN A 37 6.29 9.64 -24.25
C ASN A 37 4.96 9.81 -23.50
N VAL A 38 4.80 10.95 -22.85
CA VAL A 38 3.51 11.48 -22.41
C VAL A 38 3.16 12.48 -23.49
N ASP A 39 2.13 12.16 -24.26
CA ASP A 39 1.68 12.94 -25.42
C ASP A 39 1.70 14.45 -25.12
N ASP A 40 2.39 15.19 -26.00
CA ASP A 40 2.35 16.64 -26.17
C ASP A 40 2.66 17.56 -24.97
N ILE A 41 3.95 17.73 -24.61
CA ILE A 41 4.58 19.06 -24.37
C ILE A 41 6.09 18.89 -24.14
N HIS A 42 6.89 19.63 -24.91
CA HIS A 42 8.37 19.69 -24.92
C HIS A 42 8.99 20.33 -23.66
N MET A 43 8.35 20.22 -22.49
CA MET A 43 8.83 20.83 -21.25
C MET A 43 9.50 19.76 -20.38
N PRO A 44 10.68 20.02 -19.80
CA PRO A 44 11.27 19.09 -18.84
C PRO A 44 10.28 18.93 -17.68
N LEU A 45 9.83 17.69 -17.46
CA LEU A 45 8.94 17.34 -16.37
C LEU A 45 9.67 17.57 -15.04
N GLU A 46 9.52 18.77 -14.48
CA GLU A 46 10.05 19.14 -13.18
C GLU A 46 8.91 19.10 -12.17
N VAL A 47 9.05 18.21 -11.18
CA VAL A 47 8.04 18.00 -10.14
C VAL A 47 8.57 18.53 -8.83
N GLY A 48 8.00 19.62 -8.34
CA GLY A 48 8.29 20.16 -7.01
C GLY A 48 7.43 19.47 -5.97
N ILE A 49 8.04 18.91 -4.94
CA ILE A 49 7.30 18.31 -3.82
C ILE A 49 6.93 19.40 -2.81
N ALA A 50 5.64 19.67 -2.66
CA ALA A 50 5.11 20.68 -1.76
C ALA A 50 4.90 20.16 -0.33
N GLN A 51 4.40 18.92 -0.19
CA GLN A 51 4.10 18.32 1.12
C GLN A 51 4.14 16.79 1.00
N GLN A 52 4.66 16.10 2.01
CA GLN A 52 4.65 14.64 2.08
C GLN A 52 3.95 14.15 3.35
N TYR A 53 2.94 13.31 3.19
CA TYR A 53 2.31 12.57 4.26
C TYR A 53 2.80 11.13 4.25
N GLN A 54 3.70 10.83 5.20
CA GLN A 54 4.27 9.49 5.34
C GLN A 54 3.20 8.43 5.60
N PHE A 55 3.56 7.18 5.30
CA PHE A 55 2.69 6.05 5.60
C PHE A 55 2.46 5.93 7.11
N VAL A 56 1.21 5.84 7.51
CA VAL A 56 0.81 5.60 8.89
C VAL A 56 -0.05 4.35 8.93
N SER A 57 0.32 3.35 9.74
CA SER A 57 -0.33 2.04 9.75
C SER A 57 -1.82 2.10 10.10
N SER A 58 -2.23 2.98 11.02
CA SER A 58 -3.65 3.17 11.35
C SER A 58 -4.46 3.81 10.23
N LEU A 59 -3.81 4.58 9.34
CA LEU A 59 -4.43 5.22 8.18
C LEU A 59 -4.28 4.40 6.90
N GLN A 60 -3.38 3.40 6.88
CA GLN A 60 -3.10 2.50 5.77
C GLN A 60 -2.82 3.20 4.42
N ARG A 61 -2.29 4.43 4.46
CA ARG A 61 -2.06 5.26 3.26
C ARG A 61 -0.92 6.25 3.44
N ALA A 62 -0.37 6.70 2.32
CA ALA A 62 0.63 7.75 2.20
C ALA A 62 0.29 8.66 1.01
N SER A 63 0.63 9.94 1.10
CA SER A 63 0.33 10.90 0.05
C SER A 63 1.47 11.88 -0.18
N VAL A 64 1.56 12.40 -1.40
CA VAL A 64 2.45 13.49 -1.75
C VAL A 64 1.65 14.56 -2.49
N VAL A 65 1.87 15.81 -2.10
CA VAL A 65 1.36 16.98 -2.82
C VAL A 65 2.51 17.52 -3.65
N VAL A 66 2.28 17.66 -4.94
CA VAL A 66 3.27 18.15 -5.89
C VAL A 66 2.73 19.31 -6.69
N HIS A 67 3.66 20.09 -7.21
CA HIS A 67 3.43 21.13 -8.19
C HIS A 67 4.27 20.80 -9.43
N MET A 68 3.63 20.77 -10.60
CA MET A 68 4.33 20.57 -11.87
C MET A 68 4.66 21.93 -12.45
N ARG A 69 5.88 22.09 -12.95
CA ARG A 69 6.29 23.35 -13.58
C ARG A 69 5.39 23.69 -14.77
N GLY A 70 4.80 24.87 -14.74
CA GLY A 70 3.90 25.37 -15.80
C GLY A 70 2.42 25.16 -15.49
N GLU A 71 2.06 24.59 -14.35
CA GLU A 71 0.68 24.45 -13.90
C GLU A 71 0.41 25.31 -12.67
N ASP A 72 -0.71 26.04 -12.60
CA ASP A 72 -1.09 26.83 -11.42
C ASP A 72 -1.90 26.02 -10.37
N VAL A 73 -1.80 24.69 -10.43
CA VAL A 73 -2.53 23.78 -9.55
C VAL A 73 -1.56 22.92 -8.72
N LEU A 74 -2.06 22.42 -7.60
CA LEU A 74 -1.41 21.37 -6.82
C LEU A 74 -2.06 20.03 -7.13
N ARG A 75 -1.24 19.00 -7.26
CA ARG A 75 -1.68 17.62 -7.47
C ARG A 75 -1.35 16.78 -6.26
N VAL A 76 -2.36 16.13 -5.71
CA VAL A 76 -2.20 15.12 -4.66
C VAL A 76 -2.12 13.77 -5.33
N TYR A 77 -1.14 12.96 -4.93
CA TYR A 77 -1.07 11.55 -5.25
C TYR A 77 -1.10 10.75 -3.96
N THR A 78 -2.04 9.83 -3.85
CA THR A 78 -2.25 9.00 -2.67
C THR A 78 -2.10 7.54 -3.05
N LYS A 79 -1.34 6.79 -2.25
CA LYS A 79 -1.21 5.33 -2.35
C LYS A 79 -1.58 4.69 -1.02
N GLY A 80 -2.21 3.53 -1.05
CA GLY A 80 -2.61 2.84 0.18
C GLY A 80 -3.34 1.54 -0.04
N ALA A 81 -3.90 1.01 1.05
CA ALA A 81 -4.82 -0.11 1.00
C ALA A 81 -6.03 0.23 0.11
N PRO A 82 -6.43 -0.65 -0.81
CA PRO A 82 -7.57 -0.40 -1.70
C PRO A 82 -8.87 -0.02 -0.98
N GLU A 83 -9.13 -0.64 0.16
CA GLU A 83 -10.31 -0.47 1.01
C GLU A 83 -10.34 0.92 1.62
N MET A 84 -9.18 1.41 2.07
CA MET A 84 -9.02 2.78 2.58
C MET A 84 -9.15 3.81 1.47
N LEU A 85 -8.54 3.58 0.29
CA LEU A 85 -8.63 4.52 -0.82
C LEU A 85 -10.05 4.58 -1.39
N ARG A 86 -10.79 3.47 -1.38
CA ARG A 86 -12.20 3.43 -1.75
C ARG A 86 -13.05 4.40 -0.91
N THR A 87 -12.75 4.60 0.38
CA THR A 87 -13.53 5.55 1.21
C THR A 87 -13.14 7.00 0.99
N LEU A 88 -11.97 7.25 0.40
CA LEU A 88 -11.45 8.60 0.15
C LEU A 88 -11.70 9.08 -1.29
N CYS A 89 -11.98 8.14 -2.20
CA CYS A 89 -12.26 8.43 -3.60
C CYS A 89 -13.73 8.78 -3.83
N LYS A 90 -13.97 9.60 -4.85
CA LYS A 90 -15.31 9.86 -5.40
C LYS A 90 -15.91 8.53 -5.88
N PRO A 91 -17.12 8.13 -5.42
CA PRO A 91 -17.68 6.81 -5.70
C PRO A 91 -17.77 6.46 -7.20
N ASN A 92 -18.03 7.45 -8.06
CA ASN A 92 -18.15 7.27 -9.51
C ASN A 92 -16.82 6.99 -10.23
N THR A 93 -15.68 7.17 -9.55
CA THR A 93 -14.35 6.85 -10.11
C THR A 93 -13.88 5.44 -9.74
N VAL A 94 -14.50 4.84 -8.71
CA VAL A 94 -14.13 3.51 -8.24
C VAL A 94 -14.85 2.44 -9.06
N PRO A 95 -14.15 1.49 -9.68
CA PRO A 95 -14.80 0.39 -10.41
C PRO A 95 -15.72 -0.44 -9.50
N GLU A 96 -16.91 -0.78 -9.98
CA GLU A 96 -17.89 -1.57 -9.20
C GLU A 96 -17.36 -2.97 -8.85
N ASN A 97 -16.56 -3.56 -9.75
CA ASN A 97 -15.95 -4.88 -9.58
C ASN A 97 -14.65 -4.87 -8.76
N LEU A 98 -14.28 -3.75 -8.12
CA LEU A 98 -13.01 -3.64 -7.39
C LEU A 98 -12.83 -4.77 -6.37
N ASN A 99 -13.84 -5.08 -5.57
CA ASN A 99 -13.73 -6.14 -4.54
C ASN A 99 -13.47 -7.53 -5.14
N GLU A 100 -14.09 -7.85 -6.28
CA GLU A 100 -13.89 -9.13 -6.97
C GLU A 100 -12.45 -9.23 -7.50
N VAL A 101 -11.96 -8.15 -8.09
CA VAL A 101 -10.57 -8.06 -8.58
C VAL A 101 -9.59 -8.21 -7.43
N LEU A 102 -9.82 -7.53 -6.30
CA LEU A 102 -8.97 -7.62 -5.11
C LEU A 102 -8.94 -9.03 -4.53
N ASN A 103 -10.09 -9.69 -4.41
CA ASN A 103 -10.17 -11.08 -3.95
C ASN A 103 -9.37 -12.00 -4.87
N SER A 104 -9.51 -11.85 -6.19
CA SER A 104 -8.79 -12.69 -7.17
C SER A 104 -7.27 -12.57 -7.07
N TYR A 105 -6.75 -11.39 -6.70
CA TYR A 105 -5.31 -11.17 -6.51
C TYR A 105 -4.85 -11.63 -5.12
N ALA A 106 -5.67 -11.43 -4.08
CA ALA A 106 -5.38 -11.89 -2.74
C ALA A 106 -5.31 -13.41 -2.64
N GLU A 107 -6.21 -14.14 -3.32
CA GLU A 107 -6.18 -15.61 -3.42
C GLU A 107 -4.88 -16.13 -4.04
N LYS A 108 -4.31 -15.37 -4.98
CA LYS A 108 -3.03 -15.68 -5.62
C LYS A 108 -1.82 -15.19 -4.80
N GLY A 109 -2.04 -14.60 -3.63
CA GLY A 109 -0.97 -14.11 -2.75
C GLY A 109 -0.30 -12.81 -3.20
N TYR A 110 -0.88 -12.07 -4.15
CA TYR A 110 -0.33 -10.79 -4.57
C TYR A 110 -0.58 -9.69 -3.53
N ARG A 111 0.39 -8.77 -3.41
CA ARG A 111 0.20 -7.52 -2.67
C ARG A 111 -0.39 -6.47 -3.60
N VAL A 112 -1.52 -5.90 -3.21
CA VAL A 112 -2.24 -4.88 -3.99
C VAL A 112 -2.16 -3.53 -3.29
N ILE A 113 -1.82 -2.49 -4.05
CA ILE A 113 -1.84 -1.09 -3.60
C ILE A 113 -2.71 -0.29 -4.55
N ALA A 114 -3.67 0.45 -4.03
CA ALA A 114 -4.45 1.39 -4.84
C ALA A 114 -3.72 2.73 -4.98
N LEU A 115 -3.99 3.40 -6.09
CA LEU A 115 -3.50 4.74 -6.42
C LEU A 115 -4.69 5.65 -6.71
N ALA A 116 -4.63 6.87 -6.20
CA ALA A 116 -5.63 7.90 -6.44
C ALA A 116 -4.97 9.27 -6.55
N THR A 117 -5.65 10.22 -7.19
CA THR A 117 -5.17 11.60 -7.34
C THR A 117 -6.25 12.63 -7.10
N ARG A 118 -5.85 13.86 -6.80
CA ARG A 118 -6.76 15.00 -6.80
C ARG A 118 -6.02 16.23 -7.26
N ILE A 119 -6.68 17.03 -8.09
CA ILE A 119 -6.22 18.36 -8.49
C ILE A 119 -6.85 19.36 -7.53
N MET A 120 -6.03 20.29 -7.02
CA MET A 120 -6.42 21.33 -6.09
C MET A 120 -6.00 22.69 -6.64
N GLU A 121 -6.99 23.54 -6.91
CA GLU A 121 -6.79 24.96 -7.22
C GLU A 121 -6.55 25.72 -5.90
N THR A 122 -5.38 25.52 -5.30
CA THR A 122 -5.04 26.14 -4.02
C THR A 122 -3.61 26.66 -4.01
N SER A 123 -3.35 27.66 -3.17
CA SER A 123 -2.02 28.20 -2.97
C SER A 123 -1.22 27.35 -1.96
N TYR A 124 0.10 27.45 -2.02
CA TYR A 124 0.97 26.81 -1.02
C TYR A 124 0.70 27.29 0.42
N LYS A 125 0.31 28.56 0.57
CA LYS A 125 -0.04 29.15 1.88
C LYS A 125 -1.31 28.54 2.47
N ASP A 126 -2.27 28.18 1.62
CA ASP A 126 -3.51 27.56 2.05
C ASP A 126 -3.29 26.07 2.33
N LEU A 127 -2.48 25.38 1.52
CA LEU A 127 -2.07 24.00 1.78
C LEU A 127 -1.48 23.82 3.19
N MET A 128 -0.63 24.75 3.64
CA MET A 128 -0.01 24.73 4.97
C MET A 128 -1.02 24.79 6.13
N LYS A 129 -2.23 25.27 5.89
CA LYS A 129 -3.31 25.35 6.89
C LYS A 129 -4.22 24.13 6.85
N MET A 130 -4.14 23.30 5.80
CA MET A 130 -5.00 22.14 5.62
C MET A 130 -4.51 20.96 6.47
N THR A 131 -5.48 20.26 7.04
CA THR A 131 -5.26 18.95 7.65
C THR A 131 -5.04 17.89 6.57
N ARG A 132 -4.41 16.79 6.97
CA ARG A 132 -4.18 15.64 6.09
C ARG A 132 -5.50 15.12 5.47
N ASP A 133 -6.57 15.04 6.25
CA ASP A 133 -7.87 14.53 5.78
C ASP A 133 -8.53 15.48 4.77
N GLU A 134 -8.32 16.79 4.88
CA GLU A 134 -8.81 17.77 3.90
C GLU A 134 -8.06 17.67 2.56
N VAL A 135 -6.77 17.29 2.60
CA VAL A 135 -5.96 17.04 1.41
C VAL A 135 -6.33 15.69 0.76
N GLU A 136 -6.52 14.65 1.57
CA GLU A 136 -6.72 13.27 1.10
C GLU A 136 -8.19 12.86 0.85
N ARG A 137 -9.14 13.82 0.78
CA ARG A 137 -10.55 13.57 0.45
C ARG A 137 -10.87 13.83 -1.03
N ASP A 138 -12.03 13.35 -1.47
CA ASP A 138 -12.58 13.55 -2.83
C ASP A 138 -11.58 13.20 -3.95
N LEU A 139 -10.80 12.14 -3.72
CA LEU A 139 -9.80 11.67 -4.66
C LEU A 139 -10.45 11.00 -5.89
N GLU A 140 -9.75 10.95 -7.00
CA GLU A 140 -10.11 10.20 -8.19
C GLU A 140 -9.29 8.93 -8.24
N PHE A 141 -9.98 7.79 -8.27
CA PHE A 141 -9.32 6.50 -8.32
C PHE A 141 -8.63 6.32 -9.68
N ILE A 142 -7.33 6.03 -9.67
CA ILE A 142 -6.54 5.83 -10.90
C ILE A 142 -6.47 4.35 -11.24
N GLY A 143 -6.15 3.51 -10.26
CA GLY A 143 -5.89 2.10 -10.52
C GLY A 143 -5.19 1.37 -9.39
N LEU A 144 -4.74 0.15 -9.71
CA LEU A 144 -4.08 -0.76 -8.79
C LEU A 144 -2.65 -1.08 -9.26
N VAL A 145 -1.73 -1.17 -8.30
CA VAL A 145 -0.40 -1.74 -8.47
C VAL A 145 -0.40 -3.12 -7.84
N ILE A 146 -0.12 -4.13 -8.65
CA ILE A 146 -0.06 -5.54 -8.23
C ILE A 146 1.40 -5.94 -8.12
N MET A 147 1.80 -6.42 -6.95
CA MET A 147 3.16 -6.86 -6.69
C MET A 147 3.16 -8.33 -6.28
N GLU A 148 3.97 -9.12 -6.98
CA GLU A 148 4.21 -10.52 -6.64
C GLU A 148 5.17 -10.60 -5.46
N ASN A 149 4.73 -11.24 -4.38
CA ASN A 149 5.60 -11.51 -3.23
C ASN A 149 6.32 -12.84 -3.45
N ARG A 150 7.33 -12.84 -4.33
CA ARG A 150 8.07 -14.06 -4.65
C ARG A 150 8.86 -14.54 -3.45
N LEU A 151 8.75 -15.84 -3.16
CA LEU A 151 9.69 -16.50 -2.26
C LEU A 151 11.11 -16.37 -2.79
N LYS A 152 12.08 -16.28 -1.87
CA LYS A 152 13.48 -16.41 -2.27
C LYS A 152 13.67 -17.84 -2.81
N PRO A 153 14.44 -18.04 -3.90
CA PRO A 153 14.59 -19.36 -4.50
C PRO A 153 15.03 -20.46 -3.52
N ALA A 154 15.79 -20.11 -2.48
CA ALA A 154 16.26 -21.04 -1.45
C ALA A 154 15.21 -21.40 -0.38
N THR A 155 14.12 -20.61 -0.22
CA THR A 155 13.20 -20.71 0.91
C THR A 155 12.59 -22.10 1.06
N THR A 156 12.00 -22.64 -0.02
CA THR A 156 11.32 -23.96 0.03
C THR A 156 12.31 -25.10 0.32
N GLY A 157 13.54 -25.01 -0.21
CA GLY A 157 14.59 -26.00 0.06
C GLY A 157 15.02 -26.02 1.52
N ILE A 158 15.24 -24.84 2.10
CA ILE A 158 15.62 -24.69 3.51
C ILE A 158 14.51 -25.18 4.44
N ILE A 159 13.26 -24.80 4.18
CA ILE A 159 12.12 -25.22 5.01
C ILE A 159 11.97 -26.74 5.00
N ARG A 160 12.18 -27.38 3.84
CA ARG A 160 12.17 -28.84 3.73
C ARG A 160 13.28 -29.47 4.59
N GLU A 161 14.51 -28.98 4.47
CA GLU A 161 15.66 -29.51 5.22
C GLU A 161 15.46 -29.36 6.74
N LEU A 162 14.93 -28.23 7.20
CA LEU A 162 14.58 -28.01 8.61
C LEU A 162 13.52 -29.00 9.08
N LYS A 163 12.48 -29.26 8.28
CA LYS A 163 11.44 -30.25 8.60
C LYS A 163 12.00 -31.68 8.65
N GLU A 164 12.85 -32.05 7.68
CA GLU A 164 13.52 -33.36 7.64
C GLU A 164 14.45 -33.56 8.85
N ALA A 165 15.03 -32.48 9.38
CA ALA A 165 15.82 -32.46 10.60
C ALA A 165 14.96 -32.43 11.90
N ASN A 166 13.63 -32.56 11.81
CA ASN A 166 12.68 -32.44 12.93
C ASN A 166 12.74 -31.08 13.66
N ILE A 167 13.09 -30.00 12.96
CA ILE A 167 13.03 -28.63 13.50
C ILE A 167 11.65 -28.03 13.21
N HIS A 168 11.00 -27.51 14.25
CA HIS A 168 9.70 -26.88 14.12
C HIS A 168 9.82 -25.51 13.42
N VAL A 169 9.09 -25.32 12.33
CA VAL A 169 9.09 -24.08 11.53
C VAL A 169 7.81 -23.31 11.77
N ALA A 170 7.92 -22.06 12.20
CA ALA A 170 6.80 -21.14 12.38
C ALA A 170 6.99 -19.87 11.53
N MET A 171 5.90 -19.40 10.92
CA MET A 171 5.87 -18.11 10.21
C MET A 171 5.22 -17.04 11.10
N ILE A 172 5.92 -15.94 11.31
CA ILE A 172 5.40 -14.75 12.00
C ILE A 172 5.39 -13.61 10.98
N THR A 173 4.21 -13.11 10.64
CA THR A 173 4.04 -12.02 9.66
C THR A 173 2.97 -11.04 10.12
N GLY A 174 3.08 -9.78 9.69
CA GLY A 174 2.07 -8.74 9.86
C GLY A 174 1.17 -8.55 8.62
N ASP A 175 1.31 -9.41 7.61
CA ASP A 175 0.45 -9.39 6.42
C ASP A 175 -0.97 -9.90 6.73
N ASN A 176 -1.90 -9.65 5.79
CA ASN A 176 -3.24 -10.25 5.85
C ASN A 176 -3.14 -11.79 5.90
N ILE A 177 -4.03 -12.42 6.66
CA ILE A 177 -4.12 -13.87 6.80
C ILE A 177 -4.16 -14.63 5.46
N HIS A 178 -4.85 -14.11 4.45
CA HIS A 178 -4.93 -14.76 3.14
C HIS A 178 -3.56 -14.85 2.46
N THR A 179 -2.78 -13.76 2.53
CA THR A 179 -1.40 -13.72 2.04
C THR A 179 -0.52 -14.68 2.84
N ALA A 180 -0.63 -14.67 4.18
CA ALA A 180 0.15 -15.56 5.04
C ALA A 180 -0.10 -17.04 4.73
N VAL A 181 -1.37 -17.44 4.56
CA VAL A 181 -1.75 -18.81 4.18
C VAL A 181 -1.23 -19.17 2.80
N SER A 182 -1.32 -18.26 1.82
CA SER A 182 -0.80 -18.50 0.47
C SER A 182 0.72 -18.73 0.48
N VAL A 183 1.47 -17.85 1.12
CA VAL A 183 2.94 -17.97 1.26
C VAL A 183 3.31 -19.24 2.02
N ALA A 184 2.58 -19.59 3.09
CA ALA A 184 2.83 -20.80 3.87
C ALA A 184 2.63 -22.08 3.04
N LYS A 185 1.66 -22.10 2.11
CA LYS A 185 1.48 -23.20 1.16
C LYS A 185 2.63 -23.26 0.17
N GLU A 186 2.99 -22.12 -0.41
CA GLU A 186 4.03 -22.03 -1.45
C GLU A 186 5.41 -22.45 -0.92
N CYS A 187 5.74 -22.07 0.32
CA CYS A 187 7.02 -22.39 0.94
C CYS A 187 7.06 -23.76 1.63
N GLY A 188 5.93 -24.47 1.66
CA GLY A 188 5.81 -25.80 2.25
C GLY A 188 5.73 -25.81 3.77
N ILE A 189 5.46 -24.69 4.43
CA ILE A 189 5.12 -24.66 5.87
C ILE A 189 3.79 -25.35 6.10
N LEU A 190 2.77 -25.01 5.30
CA LEU A 190 1.46 -25.65 5.28
C LEU A 190 1.42 -26.68 4.14
N VAL A 191 1.21 -27.95 4.45
CA VAL A 191 1.12 -29.04 3.45
C VAL A 191 -0.32 -29.37 3.08
N SER A 192 -0.51 -30.03 1.93
CA SER A 192 -1.84 -30.41 1.46
C SER A 192 -2.53 -31.35 2.45
N GLY A 193 -3.77 -31.01 2.81
CA GLY A 193 -4.58 -31.78 3.77
C GLY A 193 -4.54 -31.24 5.20
N GLU A 194 -3.66 -30.29 5.51
CA GLU A 194 -3.64 -29.62 6.81
C GLU A 194 -4.81 -28.64 6.96
N ARG A 195 -5.32 -28.53 8.19
CA ARG A 195 -6.39 -27.59 8.54
C ARG A 195 -5.80 -26.23 8.84
N VAL A 196 -6.42 -25.20 8.31
CA VAL A 196 -6.20 -23.83 8.75
C VAL A 196 -7.24 -23.52 9.80
N VAL A 197 -6.79 -23.05 10.97
CA VAL A 197 -7.67 -22.58 12.05
C VAL A 197 -7.46 -21.08 12.21
N HIS A 198 -8.49 -20.31 11.90
CA HIS A 198 -8.53 -18.89 12.19
C HIS A 198 -9.03 -18.69 13.62
N MET A 199 -8.29 -17.91 14.41
CA MET A 199 -8.65 -17.61 15.78
C MET A 199 -8.84 -16.10 15.94
N THR A 200 -10.01 -15.71 16.43
CA THR A 200 -10.35 -14.31 16.70
C THR A 200 -10.62 -14.16 18.19
N VAL A 201 -10.04 -13.15 18.83
CA VAL A 201 -10.24 -12.89 20.26
C VAL A 201 -11.22 -11.72 20.43
N ASP A 202 -12.27 -11.94 21.20
CA ASP A 202 -13.23 -10.92 21.60
C ASP A 202 -12.94 -10.47 23.04
N HIS A 203 -12.56 -9.20 23.18
CA HIS A 203 -12.19 -8.55 24.43
C HIS A 203 -13.36 -7.81 25.11
N ASN A 204 -14.57 -7.86 24.55
CA ASN A 204 -15.74 -7.16 25.11
C ASN A 204 -16.30 -7.83 26.37
N HIS A 205 -15.75 -8.99 26.75
CA HIS A 205 -16.15 -9.77 27.90
C HIS A 205 -15.05 -9.73 28.98
N ASN A 206 -15.44 -9.84 30.25
CA ASN A 206 -14.51 -9.91 31.39
C ASN A 206 -13.49 -11.07 31.28
N ILE A 207 -13.82 -12.09 30.49
CA ILE A 207 -12.95 -13.21 30.13
C ILE A 207 -12.85 -13.22 28.60
N PRO A 208 -11.64 -13.18 28.00
CA PRO A 208 -11.49 -13.19 26.55
C PRO A 208 -12.15 -14.42 25.94
N VAL A 209 -12.99 -14.21 24.93
CA VAL A 209 -13.64 -15.30 24.20
C VAL A 209 -12.89 -15.52 22.89
N ILE A 210 -12.39 -16.75 22.68
CA ILE A 210 -11.73 -17.12 21.42
C ILE A 210 -12.77 -17.78 20.51
N TYR A 211 -12.91 -17.23 19.30
CA TYR A 211 -13.68 -17.83 18.22
C TYR A 211 -12.74 -18.53 17.25
N CYS A 212 -13.00 -19.81 16.99
CA CYS A 212 -12.25 -20.58 16.00
C CYS A 212 -13.11 -20.84 14.77
N GLU A 213 -12.56 -20.59 13.59
CA GLU A 213 -13.11 -21.05 12.31
C GLU A 213 -12.09 -21.96 11.64
N SER A 214 -12.49 -23.19 11.27
CA SER A 214 -11.59 -24.13 10.60
C SER A 214 -11.98 -24.28 9.14
N THR A 215 -10.98 -24.25 8.28
CA THR A 215 -11.14 -24.60 6.87
C THR A 215 -10.16 -25.71 6.51
N VAL A 216 -10.63 -26.67 5.73
CA VAL A 216 -9.73 -27.58 5.00
C VAL A 216 -9.49 -26.89 3.67
N GLN A 217 -8.25 -26.47 3.42
CA GLN A 217 -7.85 -25.78 2.19
C GLN A 217 -8.65 -24.49 1.85
N GLY A 218 -9.30 -23.82 2.81
CA GLY A 218 -10.10 -22.61 2.55
C GLY A 218 -11.58 -22.86 2.27
N VAL A 219 -12.04 -24.12 2.24
CA VAL A 219 -13.46 -24.47 2.16
C VAL A 219 -14.06 -24.45 3.57
N SER A 220 -15.05 -23.57 3.79
CA SER A 220 -15.61 -23.29 5.11
C SER A 220 -16.45 -24.45 5.64
N LYS A 221 -16.01 -25.04 6.76
CA LYS A 221 -16.89 -25.72 7.71
C LYS A 221 -16.88 -24.90 8.99
N LYS A 222 -17.92 -24.07 9.15
CA LYS A 222 -18.08 -23.24 10.34
C LYS A 222 -18.32 -24.15 11.55
N SER A 223 -17.35 -24.24 12.44
CA SER A 223 -17.48 -24.93 13.72
C SER A 223 -16.98 -23.98 14.78
N ILE A 224 -17.92 -23.31 15.45
CA ILE A 224 -17.61 -22.32 16.49
C ILE A 224 -17.34 -23.11 17.78
N PHE A 225 -16.09 -23.09 18.23
CA PHE A 225 -15.71 -23.58 19.55
C PHE A 225 -15.50 -22.40 20.47
N LYS A 226 -16.16 -22.41 21.63
CA LYS A 226 -15.99 -21.40 22.67
C LYS A 226 -15.03 -21.95 23.72
N MET A 227 -13.79 -21.47 23.71
CA MET A 227 -12.84 -21.75 24.79
C MET A 227 -12.91 -20.65 25.84
N TYR A 228 -13.08 -21.05 27.09
CA TYR A 228 -12.88 -20.20 28.25
C TYR A 228 -11.46 -20.48 28.75
N LEU A 229 -10.61 -19.45 28.79
CA LEU A 229 -9.31 -19.50 29.45
C LEU A 229 -9.47 -19.41 30.97
#